data_AF-A0A3D3TTT2-F1
#
_entry.id   AF-A0A3D3TTT2-F1
#
_cell.length_a   1.000
_cell.length_b   1.000
_cell.length_c   1.000
_cell.angle_alpha   90.00
_cell.angle_beta   90.00
_cell.angle_gamma   90.00
#
_symmetry.space_group_name_H-M   'P 1'
#
loop_
_entity.id
_entity.type
_entity.pdbx_description
1 polymer ?
#
loop_
_entity_poly.entity_id
_entity_poly.type
_entity_poly.pdbx_seq_one_letter_code
_entity_poly.pdbx_strand_id
1 'polypeptide(L)'
;MNSGLVDKKLTKEELKSFIGDKNIDYYEKRLDIYFNESADMTPKWNWAAFVFGFFWMAYRKMYLCASAIIPLYIILRPGGIRNFIHPFIVFLWVLIGMYSNRIYYEHAKIKINKIKNMRIGNDPGW
;
A
#
# COMPACT_ATOMS: atom_id res chain seq x y z
N MET A 1 -3.26 7.39 -31.31
CA MET A 1 -2.35 6.35 -30.79
C MET A 1 -2.89 5.88 -29.45
N ASN A 2 -3.20 4.58 -29.34
CA ASN A 2 -4.06 3.95 -28.34
C ASN A 2 -3.81 4.40 -26.89
N SER A 3 -4.66 5.28 -26.39
CA SER A 3 -4.88 5.57 -24.96
C SER A 3 -5.70 4.47 -24.27
N GLY A 4 -5.50 3.22 -24.69
CA GLY A 4 -6.08 2.02 -24.11
C GLY A 4 -5.01 1.28 -23.34
N LEU A 5 -4.33 1.98 -22.42
CA LEU A 5 -3.39 1.39 -21.47
C LEU A 5 -4.15 0.40 -20.60
N VAL A 6 -4.29 -0.83 -21.09
CA VAL A 6 -4.53 -2.09 -20.39
C VAL A 6 -4.99 -1.87 -18.95
N ASP A 7 -6.23 -1.39 -18.77
CA ASP A 7 -6.92 -1.42 -17.48
C ASP A 7 -7.46 -2.84 -17.25
N LYS A 8 -6.57 -3.82 -17.46
CA LYS A 8 -6.88 -5.21 -17.21
C LYS A 8 -6.93 -5.30 -15.69
N LYS A 9 -8.15 -5.37 -15.15
CA LYS A 9 -8.42 -5.63 -13.73
C LYS A 9 -7.34 -6.57 -13.21
N LEU A 10 -6.61 -6.11 -12.19
CA LEU A 10 -5.64 -6.92 -11.47
C LEU A 10 -6.30 -8.27 -11.18
N THR A 11 -5.64 -9.39 -11.45
CA THR A 11 -6.21 -10.70 -11.08
C THR A 11 -5.77 -11.06 -9.66
N LYS A 12 -6.59 -11.85 -8.97
CA LYS A 12 -6.27 -12.34 -7.62
C LYS A 12 -4.96 -13.13 -7.63
N GLU A 13 -4.73 -13.93 -8.66
CA GLU A 13 -3.53 -14.75 -8.87
C GLU A 13 -2.26 -13.91 -9.00
N GLU A 14 -2.32 -12.80 -9.74
CA GLU A 14 -1.17 -11.89 -9.90
C GLU A 14 -0.78 -11.23 -8.57
N LEU A 15 -1.79 -10.82 -7.78
CA LEU A 15 -1.55 -10.26 -6.47
C LEU A 15 -1.03 -11.32 -5.48
N LYS A 16 -1.58 -12.54 -5.56
CA LYS A 16 -1.08 -13.70 -4.80
C LYS A 16 0.39 -13.96 -5.08
N SER A 17 0.78 -14.04 -6.36
CA SER A 17 2.16 -14.20 -6.79
C SER A 17 3.07 -13.05 -6.31
N PHE A 18 2.56 -11.81 -6.30
CA PHE A 18 3.30 -10.64 -5.81
C PHE A 18 3.53 -10.65 -4.29
N ILE A 19 2.54 -11.09 -3.51
CA ILE A 19 2.60 -11.13 -2.05
C ILE A 19 3.43 -12.32 -1.55
N GLY A 20 3.34 -13.45 -2.26
CA GLY A 20 3.94 -14.74 -1.90
C GLY A 20 3.07 -15.58 -0.96
N ASP A 21 3.28 -16.89 -1.00
CA ASP A 21 2.40 -17.90 -0.39
C ASP A 21 2.35 -17.84 1.15
N LYS A 22 3.42 -17.40 1.79
CA LYS A 22 3.56 -17.46 3.26
C LYS A 22 2.56 -16.62 4.06
N ASN A 23 1.90 -15.63 3.45
CA ASN A 23 0.93 -14.77 4.15
C ASN A 23 -0.40 -14.66 3.38
N ILE A 24 -0.64 -15.52 2.41
CA ILE A 24 -1.72 -15.34 1.44
C ILE A 24 -3.10 -15.39 2.09
N ASP A 25 -3.32 -16.28 3.05
CA ASP A 25 -4.62 -16.45 3.71
C ASP A 25 -5.06 -15.19 4.47
N TYR A 26 -4.11 -14.52 5.13
CA TYR A 26 -4.37 -13.27 5.83
C TYR A 26 -4.77 -12.14 4.87
N TYR A 27 -4.15 -12.12 3.69
CA TYR A 27 -4.35 -11.07 2.69
C TYR A 27 -5.50 -11.37 1.75
N GLU A 28 -5.82 -12.63 1.47
CA GLU A 28 -6.87 -13.06 0.56
C GLU A 28 -8.23 -12.52 1.03
N LYS A 29 -8.58 -12.71 2.30
CA LYS A 29 -9.86 -12.24 2.85
C LYS A 29 -9.96 -10.71 2.92
N ARG A 30 -8.83 -10.02 3.13
CA ARG A 30 -8.81 -8.55 3.25
C ARG A 30 -8.73 -7.86 1.88
N LEU A 31 -8.07 -8.48 0.91
CA LEU A 31 -7.87 -7.93 -0.42
C LEU A 31 -8.98 -8.31 -1.39
N ASP A 32 -9.70 -9.42 -1.18
CA ASP A 32 -10.90 -9.78 -1.97
C ASP A 32 -11.92 -8.65 -2.04
N ILE A 33 -12.00 -7.89 -0.96
CA ILE A 33 -12.92 -6.76 -0.80
C ILE A 33 -12.58 -5.65 -1.79
N TYR A 34 -11.29 -5.43 -2.08
CA TYR A 34 -10.84 -4.46 -3.08
C TYR A 34 -10.93 -4.99 -4.53
N PHE A 35 -11.23 -6.29 -4.73
CA PHE A 35 -11.49 -6.88 -6.05
C PHE A 35 -12.98 -6.91 -6.40
N ASN A 36 -13.84 -7.22 -5.41
CA ASN A 36 -15.26 -7.47 -5.63
C ASN A 36 -16.15 -6.23 -5.44
N GLU A 37 -15.76 -5.31 -4.56
CA GLU A 37 -16.50 -4.06 -4.37
C GLU A 37 -15.82 -2.90 -5.07
N SER A 38 -16.65 -1.97 -5.55
CA SER A 38 -16.28 -0.67 -6.11
C SER A 38 -15.52 0.15 -5.08
N ALA A 39 -14.22 -0.13 -4.87
CA ALA A 39 -13.33 0.61 -3.99
C ALA A 39 -14.01 1.05 -2.68
N ASP A 40 -14.67 0.13 -1.99
CA ASP A 40 -15.44 0.44 -0.80
C ASP A 40 -14.53 1.20 0.18
N MET A 41 -14.90 2.44 0.51
CA MET A 41 -14.10 3.34 1.33
C MET A 41 -14.06 2.89 2.79
N THR A 42 -14.75 1.80 3.12
CA THR A 42 -14.81 1.21 4.45
C THR A 42 -13.40 1.02 5.03
N PRO A 43 -13.03 1.81 6.06
CA PRO A 43 -11.73 1.74 6.67
C PRO A 43 -11.53 0.37 7.32
N LYS A 44 -10.44 -0.32 6.97
CA LYS A 44 -10.09 -1.61 7.57
C LYS A 44 -8.85 -1.47 8.41
N TRP A 45 -9.08 -1.38 9.72
CA TRP A 45 -8.02 -1.20 10.70
C TRP A 45 -6.88 -2.22 10.55
N ASN A 46 -5.66 -1.71 10.58
CA ASN A 46 -4.43 -2.49 10.50
C ASN A 46 -3.55 -2.20 11.71
N TRP A 47 -3.58 -3.12 12.67
CA TRP A 47 -2.75 -3.06 13.87
C TRP A 47 -1.26 -3.00 13.57
N ALA A 48 -0.79 -3.73 12.56
CA ALA A 48 0.63 -3.78 12.22
C ALA A 48 1.10 -2.44 11.62
N ALA A 49 0.30 -1.80 10.77
CA ALA A 49 0.63 -0.48 10.23
C ALA A 49 0.50 0.64 11.27
N PHE A 50 -0.41 0.49 12.24
CA PHE A 50 -0.54 1.46 13.33
C PHE A 50 0.67 1.40 14.27
N VAL A 51 0.97 0.23 14.83
CA VAL A 51 2.04 0.07 15.83
C VAL A 51 3.43 0.09 15.18
N PHE A 52 3.58 -0.57 14.03
CA PHE A 52 4.87 -0.76 13.36
C PHE A 52 4.92 -0.04 12.01
N GLY A 53 4.33 1.16 11.87
CA GLY A 53 4.14 1.83 10.57
C GLY A 53 5.34 1.82 9.63
N PHE A 54 6.51 2.28 10.10
CA PHE A 54 7.75 2.22 9.29
C PHE A 54 8.13 0.79 8.90
N PHE A 55 8.24 -0.12 9.88
CA PHE A 55 8.65 -1.51 9.64
C PHE A 55 7.66 -2.26 8.76
N TRP A 56 6.36 -1.99 8.91
CA TRP A 56 5.29 -2.58 8.10
C TRP A 56 5.42 -2.14 6.64
N MET A 57 5.60 -0.84 6.38
CA MET A 57 5.80 -0.33 5.03
C MET A 57 7.13 -0.81 4.41
N ALA A 58 8.21 -0.83 5.20
CA ALA A 58 9.52 -1.28 4.75
C ALA A 58 9.52 -2.77 4.39
N TYR A 59 8.94 -3.62 5.25
CA TYR A 59 8.76 -5.06 5.00
C TYR A 59 8.00 -5.32 3.68
N ARG A 60 7.00 -4.49 3.39
CA ARG A 60 6.16 -4.53 2.18
C ARG A 60 6.83 -3.95 0.94
N LYS A 61 8.11 -3.55 1.03
CA LYS A 61 8.89 -2.90 -0.03
C LYS A 61 8.28 -1.56 -0.51
N MET A 62 7.53 -0.88 0.36
CA MET A 62 6.96 0.45 0.14
C MET A 62 7.92 1.55 0.63
N TYR A 63 9.16 1.55 0.15
CA TYR A 63 10.24 2.38 0.70
C TYR A 63 9.97 3.88 0.64
N LEU A 64 9.27 4.36 -0.40
CA LEU A 64 8.87 5.77 -0.51
C LEU A 64 7.88 6.18 0.59
N CYS A 65 6.90 5.32 0.88
CA CYS A 65 5.96 5.55 1.98
C CYS A 65 6.67 5.43 3.34
N ALA A 66 7.58 4.46 3.48
CA ALA A 66 8.37 4.29 4.70
C ALA A 66 9.27 5.50 4.99
N SER A 67 9.95 6.06 3.98
CA SER A 67 10.78 7.26 4.16
C SER A 67 9.97 8.49 4.58
N ALA A 68 8.71 8.60 4.13
CA ALA A 68 7.83 9.70 4.53
C ALA A 68 7.44 9.67 6.02
N ILE A 69 7.56 8.52 6.70
CA ILE A 69 7.28 8.39 8.13
C ILE A 69 8.48 8.85 8.98
N ILE A 70 9.71 8.81 8.46
CA ILE A 70 10.92 9.17 9.23
C ILE A 70 10.84 10.60 9.81
N PRO A 71 10.48 11.65 9.03
CA PRO A 71 10.31 13.00 9.57
C PRO A 71 9.25 13.07 10.68
N LEU A 72 8.20 12.26 10.59
CA LEU A 72 7.13 12.21 11.59
C LEU A 72 7.66 11.78 12.96
N TYR A 73 8.56 10.78 13.00
CA TYR A 73 9.20 10.35 14.24
C TYR A 73 10.14 11.40 14.84
N ILE A 74 10.81 12.20 14.00
CA ILE A 74 11.68 13.28 14.46
C ILE A 74 10.85 14.39 15.13
N ILE A 75 9.70 14.73 14.56
CA ILE A 75 8.79 15.76 15.09
C ILE A 75 8.10 15.29 16.38
N LEU A 76 7.82 13.99 16.50
CA LEU A 76 7.21 13.39 17.70
C LEU A 76 8.18 13.22 18.89
N ARG A 77 9.48 13.49 18.72
CA ARG A 77 10.46 13.34 19.80
C ARG A 77 10.11 14.27 20.98
N PRO A 78 10.11 13.77 22.23
CA PRO A 78 9.86 14.61 23.40
C PRO A 78 10.92 15.72 23.52
N GLY A 79 10.48 17.00 23.47
CA GLY A 79 11.35 18.19 23.69
C GLY A 79 11.13 19.41 22.76
N GLY A 80 10.27 19.35 21.73
CA GLY A 80 10.08 20.43 20.73
C GLY A 80 8.78 21.25 20.83
N ILE A 81 8.40 21.94 19.74
CA ILE A 81 7.16 22.75 19.54
C ILE A 81 5.92 21.83 19.62
N ARG A 82 5.55 21.45 20.85
CA ARG A 82 4.77 20.24 21.13
C ARG A 82 3.26 20.41 21.06
N ASN A 83 2.72 21.59 21.40
CA ASN A 83 1.33 21.62 21.87
C ASN A 83 0.27 21.74 20.76
N PHE A 84 0.62 22.24 19.56
CA PHE A 84 -0.36 22.41 18.47
C PHE A 84 -0.27 21.34 17.36
N ILE A 85 0.93 20.80 17.10
CA ILE A 85 1.18 19.92 15.95
C ILE A 85 0.92 18.44 16.30
N HIS A 86 1.12 18.07 17.57
CA HIS A 86 0.99 16.70 18.05
C HIS A 86 -0.36 16.02 17.76
N PRO A 87 -1.54 16.63 18.03
CA PRO A 87 -2.82 15.97 17.75
C PRO A 87 -3.03 15.73 16.24
N PHE A 88 -2.56 16.63 15.38
CA PHE A 88 -2.62 16.46 13.93
C PHE A 88 -1.77 15.28 13.46
N ILE A 89 -0.56 15.11 14.02
CA ILE A 89 0.30 13.97 13.69
C ILE A 89 -0.32 12.65 14.12
N VAL A 90 -0.87 12.57 15.34
CA VAL A 90 -1.54 11.37 15.83
C VAL A 90 -2.75 11.04 14.94
N PHE A 91 -3.51 12.06 14.53
CA PHE A 91 -4.62 11.89 13.58
C PHE A 91 -4.14 11.30 12.24
N LEU A 92 -3.08 11.83 11.63
CA LEU A 92 -2.49 11.26 10.42
C LEU A 92 -2.05 9.80 10.62
N TRP A 93 -1.53 9.46 11.80
CA TRP A 93 -1.08 8.10 12.09
C TRP A 93 -2.26 7.12 12.21
N VAL A 94 -3.38 7.55 12.79
CA VAL A 94 -4.63 6.79 12.81
C VAL A 94 -5.16 6.57 11.38
N LEU A 95 -5.09 7.59 10.51
CA LEU A 95 -5.45 7.44 9.10
C LEU A 95 -4.58 6.41 8.39
N ILE A 96 -3.27 6.37 8.67
CA ILE A 96 -2.38 5.33 8.14
C ILE A 96 -2.84 3.95 8.64
N GLY A 97 -3.17 3.79 9.92
CA GLY A 97 -3.72 2.54 10.46
C GLY A 97 -5.01 2.10 9.76
N MET A 98 -5.90 3.05 9.45
CA MET A 98 -7.18 2.84 8.78
C MET A 98 -7.06 2.47 7.29
N TYR A 99 -6.15 3.12 6.57
CA TYR A 99 -6.06 3.05 5.11
C TYR A 99 -4.83 2.29 4.57
N SER A 100 -3.92 1.85 5.44
CA SER A 100 -2.69 1.12 5.04
C SER A 100 -2.93 -0.05 4.09
N ASN A 101 -3.97 -0.86 4.31
CA ASN A 101 -4.29 -2.01 3.45
C ASN A 101 -4.62 -1.57 2.01
N ARG A 102 -5.34 -0.45 1.87
CA ARG A 102 -5.65 0.15 0.56
C ARG A 102 -4.41 0.75 -0.09
N ILE A 103 -3.59 1.48 0.66
CA ILE A 103 -2.33 2.04 0.14
C ILE A 103 -1.44 0.91 -0.39
N TYR A 104 -1.38 -0.22 0.31
CA TYR A 104 -0.63 -1.38 -0.15
C TYR A 104 -1.25 -2.02 -1.40
N TYR A 105 -2.57 -2.15 -1.48
CA TYR A 105 -3.26 -2.66 -2.66
C TYR A 105 -2.95 -1.83 -3.91
N GLU A 106 -3.07 -0.50 -3.83
CA GLU A 106 -2.73 0.40 -4.93
C GLU A 106 -1.24 0.32 -5.30
N HIS A 107 -0.36 0.24 -4.30
CA HIS A 107 1.07 0.04 -4.55
C HIS A 107 1.34 -1.25 -5.34
N ALA A 108 0.70 -2.37 -4.95
CA ALA A 108 0.84 -3.64 -5.64
C ALA A 108 0.27 -3.57 -7.07
N LYS A 109 -0.91 -2.96 -7.25
CA LYS A 109 -1.55 -2.76 -8.56
C LYS A 109 -0.62 -1.99 -9.51
N ILE A 110 -0.06 -0.87 -9.06
CA ILE A 110 0.87 -0.05 -9.87
C ILE A 110 2.11 -0.86 -10.26
N LYS A 111 2.70 -1.61 -9.32
CA LYS A 111 3.93 -2.38 -9.57
C LYS A 111 3.71 -3.53 -10.55
N ILE A 112 2.60 -4.27 -10.38
CA ILE A 112 2.22 -5.36 -11.27
C ILE A 112 1.92 -4.83 -12.67
N ASN A 113 1.17 -3.73 -12.78
CA ASN A 113 0.89 -3.12 -14.08
C ASN A 113 2.17 -2.65 -14.79
N LYS A 114 3.11 -2.05 -14.04
CA LYS A 114 4.42 -1.68 -14.57
C LYS A 114 5.19 -2.90 -15.12
N ILE A 115 5.20 -4.02 -14.38
CA ILE A 115 5.87 -5.26 -14.82
C ILE A 115 5.21 -5.82 -16.09
N LYS A 116 3.87 -5.82 -16.16
CA LYS A 116 3.14 -6.25 -17.36
C LYS A 116 3.49 -5.40 -18.59
N ASN A 117 3.50 -4.09 -18.43
CA ASN A 117 3.82 -3.16 -19.52
C ASN A 117 5.28 -3.33 -19.98
N MET A 118 6.21 -3.57 -19.06
CA MET A 118 7.60 -3.89 -19.40
C MET A 118 7.71 -5.23 -20.14
N ARG A 119 6.92 -6.25 -19.77
CA ARG A 119 6.92 -7.54 -20.48
C ARG A 119 6.38 -7.40 -21.91
N ILE A 120 5.24 -6.72 -22.07
CA ILE A 120 4.60 -6.53 -23.38
C ILE A 120 5.48 -5.68 -24.31
N GLY A 121 6.13 -4.64 -23.80
CA GLY A 121 7.04 -3.80 -24.59
C GLY A 121 8.35 -4.48 -24.98
N ASN A 122 8.66 -5.63 -24.37
CA ASN A 122 9.92 -6.35 -24.56
C ASN A 122 9.73 -7.74 -25.20
N ASP A 123 8.51 -8.10 -25.62
CA ASP A 123 8.25 -9.26 -26.49
C ASP A 123 8.71 -8.89 -27.91
N PRO A 124 9.84 -9.44 -28.40
CA PRO A 124 10.22 -9.19 -29.78
C PRO A 124 9.25 -10.00 -30.64
N GLY A 125 8.35 -9.31 -31.34
CA GLY A 125 7.31 -9.94 -32.16
C GLY A 125 7.86 -10.59 -33.43
N TRP A 126 8.60 -11.69 -33.27
CA TRP A 126 9.00 -12.61 -34.33
C TRP A 126 8.61 -14.04 -33.96
#